data_AF-A0A3C0HCD4-F1
#
_entry.id   AF-A0A3C0HCD4-F1
#
_cell.length_a   1.000
_cell.length_b   1.000
_cell.length_c   1.000
_cell.angle_alpha   90.00
_cell.angle_beta   90.00
_cell.angle_gamma   90.00
#
_symmetry.space_group_name_H-M   'P 1'
#
loop_
_entity.id
_entity.type
_entity.pdbx_description
1 polymer ?
#
loop_
_entity_poly.entity_id
_entity_poly.type
_entity_poly.pdbx_seq_one_letter_code
_entity_poly.pdbx_strand_id
1 'polypeptide(L)'
;MDIKKILNLILFQLPLTVLIGQSYYQLPGTRAEHISDRWYVLGYDQSRMSSIRNINRRDLMDGAQFLQDGITSVDQKDRQYVIQNNTEYWTKKKNGQSIVTIKDDKVLVDRSGTFYFYDKENTGSKESLRQEKKGVLGMLYNNRANFYEINTDDFTLRANPVLNIQYGKDGDQSIIRNTRGAEIRGTIDNKIYYYTRISDTQRNFSDYIESTINKYEYIPGHGFYKNFQSSILNNFEGYDYFDAEGYVGLDVSRNVALELGHGKHMLGNGMRSLLLSDTGDNYFYVKLNTRIWKLQYQNIWAELNALNTRSLGGDELLSKKYTAIHYLSYQPTKSFEIGLFETVIFNRENQFEFQYLNPMILYRVIESSIGSPDNVLLGMNANYTFGGHFQVYGQLVLDELKLNEFKAGTGWWANKFGYQLGLKYYNALNVDHLDLQIEYNTVRPYTYSHGRELSVFPEASTASYSHNSQPLAHPL
;
A
#
# COMPACT_ATOMS: atom_id res chain seq x y z
N MET A 1 3.38 28.39 -39.39
CA MET A 1 4.19 27.85 -38.28
C MET A 1 3.75 26.40 -38.08
N ASP A 2 4.58 25.46 -38.51
CA ASP A 2 4.17 24.10 -38.89
C ASP A 2 4.00 23.19 -37.65
N ILE A 3 2.78 22.69 -37.43
CA ILE A 3 2.40 21.80 -36.31
C ILE A 3 3.23 20.50 -36.29
N LYS A 4 3.82 20.11 -37.43
CA LYS A 4 4.73 18.96 -37.53
C LYS A 4 6.12 19.17 -36.90
N LYS A 5 6.55 20.43 -36.65
CA LYS A 5 7.85 20.71 -36.02
C LYS A 5 7.81 20.73 -34.49
N ILE A 6 6.62 20.78 -33.88
CA ILE A 6 6.45 20.70 -32.42
C ILE A 6 6.45 19.23 -31.94
N LEU A 7 6.07 18.27 -32.80
CA LEU A 7 6.07 16.85 -32.44
C LEU A 7 7.45 16.18 -32.43
N ASN A 8 8.47 16.77 -33.06
CA ASN A 8 9.80 16.17 -33.18
C ASN A 8 10.83 16.69 -32.15
N LEU A 9 10.41 17.49 -31.16
CA LEU A 9 11.31 18.06 -30.14
C LEU A 9 11.03 17.59 -28.70
N ILE A 10 10.37 16.44 -28.52
CA ILE A 10 10.24 15.73 -27.23
C ILE A 10 10.73 14.29 -27.40
N LEU A 11 11.93 14.14 -27.97
CA LEU A 11 12.68 12.89 -28.03
C LEU A 11 14.00 13.11 -27.29
N PHE A 12 13.91 13.50 -26.02
CA PHE A 12 15.06 13.54 -25.13
C PHE A 12 14.98 12.37 -24.15
N GLN A 13 15.85 11.40 -24.40
CA GLN A 13 16.43 10.41 -23.49
C GLN A 13 15.62 10.12 -22.21
N LEU A 14 14.81 9.07 -22.25
CA LEU A 14 14.13 8.56 -21.07
C LEU A 14 14.55 7.11 -20.83
N PRO A 15 15.02 6.75 -19.62
CA PRO A 15 15.17 5.35 -19.25
C PRO A 15 13.77 4.74 -19.16
N LEU A 16 13.46 3.82 -20.07
CA LEU A 16 12.28 2.96 -19.91
C LEU A 16 12.56 2.04 -18.72
N THR A 17 11.77 2.19 -17.67
CA THR A 17 11.73 1.20 -16.59
C THR A 17 11.09 -0.07 -17.17
N VAL A 18 11.81 -1.20 -17.07
CA VAL A 18 11.27 -2.50 -17.46
C VAL A 18 10.13 -2.80 -16.50
N LEU A 19 8.90 -2.74 -17.01
CA LEU A 19 7.71 -3.11 -16.26
C LEU A 19 7.67 -4.64 -16.24
N ILE A 20 8.06 -5.22 -15.11
CA ILE A 20 7.90 -6.66 -14.84
C ILE A 20 6.58 -6.82 -14.06
N GLY A 21 5.95 -8.00 -14.18
CA GLY A 21 4.66 -8.29 -13.54
C GLY A 21 4.65 -8.01 -12.04
N GLN A 22 3.46 -7.95 -11.45
CA GLN A 22 3.30 -7.72 -10.03
C GLN A 22 3.66 -8.96 -9.20
N SER A 23 3.54 -8.80 -7.89
CA SER A 23 4.17 -9.65 -6.89
C SER A 23 3.62 -9.21 -5.54
N TYR A 24 3.75 -10.07 -4.53
CA TYR A 24 3.31 -9.74 -3.18
C TYR A 24 4.12 -8.57 -2.59
N TYR A 25 3.48 -7.83 -1.69
CA TYR A 25 4.00 -6.57 -1.16
C TYR A 25 4.97 -6.76 -0.01
N GLN A 26 5.78 -5.73 0.23
CA GLN A 26 6.43 -5.55 1.53
C GLN A 26 5.38 -5.21 2.58
N LEU A 27 5.54 -5.77 3.77
CA LEU A 27 4.69 -5.41 4.89
C LEU A 27 4.90 -3.93 5.26
N PRO A 28 3.82 -3.17 5.52
CA PRO A 28 3.93 -1.80 6.02
C PRO A 28 4.72 -1.72 7.33
N GLY A 29 5.43 -0.61 7.54
CA GLY A 29 6.24 -0.33 8.72
C GLY A 29 7.52 -1.17 8.84
N THR A 30 7.90 -1.92 7.81
CA THR A 30 9.13 -2.71 7.81
C THR A 30 10.34 -1.89 7.38
N ARG A 31 11.54 -2.35 7.75
CA ARG A 31 12.80 -1.77 7.27
C ARG A 31 12.86 -1.69 5.73
N ALA A 32 12.28 -2.67 5.03
CA ALA A 32 12.28 -2.68 3.56
C ALA A 32 11.50 -1.50 2.97
N GLU A 33 10.37 -1.14 3.59
CA GLU A 33 9.59 0.03 3.19
C GLU A 33 10.39 1.33 3.40
N HIS A 34 11.01 1.51 4.57
CA HIS A 34 11.83 2.68 4.86
C HIS A 34 13.03 2.82 3.88
N ILE A 35 13.71 1.71 3.58
CA ILE A 35 14.79 1.68 2.58
C ILE A 35 14.27 2.11 1.22
N SER A 36 13.11 1.58 0.81
CA SER A 36 12.51 1.90 -0.49
C SER A 36 12.16 3.37 -0.62
N ASP A 37 11.59 3.97 0.43
CA ASP A 37 11.25 5.39 0.45
C ASP A 37 12.50 6.27 0.40
N ARG A 38 13.54 5.91 1.16
CA ARG A 38 14.85 6.55 1.12
C ARG A 38 15.46 6.51 -0.27
N TRP A 39 15.52 5.33 -0.90
CA TRP A 39 16.10 5.18 -2.24
C TRP A 39 15.34 5.95 -3.32
N TYR A 40 14.01 6.09 -3.18
CA TYR A 40 13.22 6.92 -4.08
C TYR A 40 13.62 8.40 -3.99
N VAL A 41 13.74 8.95 -2.77
CA VAL A 41 14.07 10.37 -2.57
C VAL A 41 15.53 10.67 -2.89
N LEU A 42 16.46 9.76 -2.58
CA LEU A 42 17.86 9.87 -2.97
C LEU A 42 18.09 9.68 -4.49
N GLY A 43 17.07 9.24 -5.23
CA GLY A 43 17.14 8.99 -6.67
C GLY A 43 17.86 7.71 -7.05
N TYR A 44 18.08 6.79 -6.10
CA TYR A 44 18.72 5.49 -6.34
C TYR A 44 17.78 4.52 -7.07
N ASP A 45 16.48 4.58 -6.77
CA ASP A 45 15.46 3.75 -7.42
C ASP A 45 14.21 4.57 -7.77
N GLN A 46 13.89 4.65 -9.05
CA GLN A 46 12.71 5.32 -9.59
C GLN A 46 11.93 4.40 -10.53
N SER A 47 12.08 3.08 -10.35
CA SER A 47 11.35 2.06 -11.11
C SER A 47 9.85 2.02 -10.79
N ARG A 48 9.47 2.61 -9.65
CA ARG A 48 8.11 2.64 -9.11
C ARG A 48 7.59 4.06 -8.93
N MET A 49 6.27 4.15 -8.82
CA MET A 49 5.57 5.32 -8.31
C MET A 49 5.55 5.31 -6.79
N SER A 50 5.77 6.46 -6.17
CA SER A 50 5.93 6.56 -4.72
C SER A 50 4.61 6.72 -3.96
N SER A 51 3.56 7.18 -4.64
CA SER A 51 2.25 7.40 -4.00
C SER A 51 1.46 6.13 -3.72
N ILE A 52 1.86 4.97 -4.27
CA ILE A 52 1.23 3.69 -3.97
C ILE A 52 2.17 2.93 -3.03
N ARG A 53 1.86 2.96 -1.74
CA ARG A 53 2.79 2.57 -0.67
C ARG A 53 2.91 1.05 -0.48
N ASN A 54 1.96 0.26 -0.98
CA ASN A 54 2.10 -1.20 -1.08
C ASN A 54 3.24 -1.53 -2.06
N ILE A 55 4.48 -1.51 -1.56
CA ILE A 55 5.70 -1.67 -2.37
C ILE A 55 5.82 -3.11 -2.82
N ASN A 56 5.84 -3.29 -4.13
CA ASN A 56 6.04 -4.60 -4.73
C ASN A 56 7.46 -5.11 -4.45
N ARG A 57 7.58 -6.37 -3.99
CA ARG A 57 8.87 -6.97 -3.69
C ARG A 57 9.79 -7.14 -4.89
N ARG A 58 9.22 -7.39 -6.06
CA ARG A 58 9.94 -7.48 -7.34
C ARG A 58 10.50 -6.11 -7.73
N ASP A 59 9.68 -5.05 -7.69
CA ASP A 59 10.16 -3.68 -7.96
C ASP A 59 11.32 -3.30 -7.04
N LEU A 60 11.18 -3.55 -5.72
CA LEU A 60 12.21 -3.25 -4.74
C LEU A 60 13.50 -4.07 -4.98
N MET A 61 13.34 -5.33 -5.40
CA MET A 61 14.46 -6.20 -5.74
C MET A 61 15.20 -5.72 -6.99
N ASP A 62 14.47 -5.30 -8.02
CA ASP A 62 15.04 -4.74 -9.24
C ASP A 62 15.81 -3.46 -8.92
N GLY A 63 15.21 -2.55 -8.13
CA GLY A 63 15.88 -1.36 -7.61
C GLY A 63 17.20 -1.67 -6.91
N ALA A 64 17.23 -2.68 -6.04
CA ALA A 64 18.45 -3.11 -5.36
C ALA A 64 19.51 -3.73 -6.29
N GLN A 65 19.10 -4.44 -7.33
CA GLN A 65 20.03 -5.07 -8.27
C GLN A 65 20.70 -4.04 -9.19
N PHE A 66 19.97 -3.01 -9.60
CA PHE A 66 20.43 -1.98 -10.53
C PHE A 66 21.00 -0.72 -9.85
N LEU A 67 21.00 -0.69 -8.51
CA LEU A 67 21.59 0.38 -7.72
C LEU A 67 23.08 0.55 -8.07
N GLN A 68 23.47 1.76 -8.50
CA GLN A 68 24.81 2.06 -9.04
C GLN A 68 25.91 2.07 -7.97
N ASP A 69 27.16 1.93 -8.40
CA ASP A 69 28.34 2.12 -7.57
C ASP A 69 28.43 3.59 -7.08
N GLY A 70 28.88 3.81 -5.84
CA GLY A 70 28.99 5.14 -5.22
C GLY A 70 28.08 5.41 -4.02
N ILE A 71 27.29 4.42 -3.60
CA ILE A 71 26.49 4.48 -2.36
C ILE A 71 27.31 4.26 -1.08
N THR A 72 26.81 4.74 0.06
CA THR A 72 27.52 4.63 1.34
C THR A 72 27.64 3.17 1.81
N SER A 73 28.56 2.90 2.74
CA SER A 73 28.68 1.57 3.34
C SER A 73 27.42 1.11 4.09
N VAL A 74 26.58 2.03 4.55
CA VAL A 74 25.31 1.72 5.22
C VAL A 74 24.24 1.42 4.18
N ASP A 75 24.13 2.21 3.11
CA ASP A 75 23.23 1.93 1.98
C ASP A 75 23.59 0.58 1.30
N GLN A 76 24.88 0.18 1.31
CA GLN A 76 25.28 -1.14 0.82
C GLN A 76 24.70 -2.25 1.68
N LYS A 77 24.62 -2.08 3.01
CA LYS A 77 23.97 -3.04 3.91
C LYS A 77 22.46 -3.10 3.68
N ASP A 78 21.84 -1.97 3.38
CA ASP A 78 20.42 -1.92 3.01
C ASP A 78 20.16 -2.64 1.69
N ARG A 79 21.04 -2.45 0.69
CA ARG A 79 20.99 -3.21 -0.56
C ARG A 79 21.10 -4.72 -0.32
N GLN A 80 22.04 -5.15 0.52
CA GLN A 80 22.15 -6.56 0.92
C GLN A 80 20.89 -7.07 1.63
N TYR A 81 20.33 -6.27 2.54
CA TYR A 81 19.11 -6.61 3.26
C TYR A 81 17.93 -6.83 2.31
N VAL A 82 17.71 -5.91 1.37
CA VAL A 82 16.66 -6.02 0.35
C VAL A 82 16.85 -7.27 -0.49
N ILE A 83 18.06 -7.53 -0.98
CA ILE A 83 18.38 -8.72 -1.78
C ILE A 83 18.09 -10.01 -1.01
N GLN A 84 18.51 -10.06 0.26
CA GLN A 84 18.31 -11.25 1.10
C GLN A 84 16.84 -11.47 1.47
N ASN A 85 16.04 -10.41 1.57
CA ASN A 85 14.61 -10.53 1.89
C ASN A 85 13.76 -10.94 0.69
N ASN A 86 14.26 -10.76 -0.54
CA ASN A 86 13.50 -10.93 -1.78
C ASN A 86 14.13 -11.96 -2.75
N THR A 87 14.76 -13.00 -2.19
CA THR A 87 15.51 -14.05 -2.94
C THR A 87 14.71 -14.75 -4.03
N GLU A 88 13.39 -14.82 -3.90
CA GLU A 88 12.45 -15.39 -4.86
C GLU A 88 12.48 -14.69 -6.22
N TYR A 89 12.89 -13.43 -6.27
CA TYR A 89 13.03 -12.64 -7.50
C TYR A 89 14.50 -12.49 -7.94
N TRP A 90 15.41 -13.28 -7.36
CA TRP A 90 16.81 -13.29 -7.77
C TRP A 90 16.99 -13.97 -9.14
N THR A 91 17.58 -13.27 -10.12
CA THR A 91 17.90 -13.89 -11.42
C THR A 91 19.10 -14.83 -11.28
N LYS A 92 18.92 -16.13 -11.54
CA LYS A 92 20.05 -17.08 -11.64
C LYS A 92 20.91 -16.76 -12.87
N LYS A 93 22.24 -16.76 -12.72
CA LYS A 93 23.18 -16.73 -13.86
C LYS A 93 23.15 -18.09 -14.56
N LYS A 94 22.93 -18.11 -15.88
CA LYS A 94 23.21 -19.28 -16.72
C LYS A 94 24.47 -18.96 -17.54
N ASN A 95 25.56 -19.70 -17.31
CA ASN A 95 26.82 -19.60 -18.06
C ASN A 95 27.53 -18.23 -18.04
N GLY A 96 27.58 -17.55 -16.89
CA GLY A 96 28.37 -16.30 -16.74
C GLY A 96 27.78 -15.07 -17.44
N GLN A 97 26.71 -15.24 -18.22
CA GLN A 97 25.88 -14.15 -18.74
C GLN A 97 24.61 -14.03 -17.90
N SER A 98 24.26 -12.79 -17.57
CA SER A 98 23.02 -12.43 -16.90
C SER A 98 21.87 -12.56 -17.89
N ILE A 99 21.46 -13.78 -18.25
CA ILE A 99 20.29 -13.97 -19.10
C ILE A 99 19.05 -13.80 -18.22
N VAL A 100 18.46 -12.62 -18.25
CA VAL A 100 17.02 -12.49 -18.05
C VAL A 100 16.39 -13.26 -19.21
N THR A 101 15.93 -14.49 -18.99
CA THR A 101 15.06 -15.14 -20.00
C THR A 101 13.68 -14.53 -19.85
N ILE A 102 13.52 -13.28 -20.30
CA ILE A 102 12.24 -12.86 -20.84
C ILE A 102 12.11 -13.69 -22.12
N LYS A 103 11.02 -14.45 -22.29
CA LYS A 103 10.68 -14.97 -23.61
C LYS A 103 10.43 -13.75 -24.49
N ASP A 104 11.47 -13.42 -25.26
CA ASP A 104 11.54 -12.31 -26.20
C ASP A 104 10.65 -12.59 -27.39
N ASP A 105 9.59 -11.81 -27.53
CA ASP A 105 9.02 -11.53 -28.83
C ASP A 105 8.77 -10.03 -28.93
N LYS A 106 9.04 -9.47 -30.11
CA LYS A 106 8.64 -8.11 -30.48
C LYS A 106 7.14 -7.98 -30.23
N VAL A 107 6.73 -7.23 -29.22
CA VAL A 107 5.31 -6.92 -29.02
C VAL A 107 4.98 -5.74 -29.92
N LEU A 108 4.42 -6.06 -31.09
CA LEU A 108 3.83 -5.08 -32.00
C LEU A 108 2.55 -4.56 -31.34
N VAL A 109 2.50 -3.24 -31.13
CA VAL A 109 1.33 -2.58 -30.48
C VAL A 109 0.24 -2.29 -31.51
N ASP A 110 0.51 -2.52 -32.79
CA ASP A 110 -0.39 -2.26 -33.89
C ASP A 110 -0.35 -3.37 -34.96
N ARG A 111 -1.41 -3.43 -35.77
CA ARG A 111 -1.44 -4.28 -36.98
C ARG A 111 -0.56 -3.74 -38.11
N SER A 112 -0.11 -2.48 -38.02
CA SER A 112 0.71 -1.81 -39.05
C SER A 112 2.22 -2.09 -38.94
N GLY A 113 2.70 -2.67 -37.84
CA GLY A 113 4.12 -2.94 -37.64
C GLY A 113 4.96 -1.68 -37.39
N THR A 114 4.31 -0.54 -37.12
CA THR A 114 4.97 0.78 -37.04
C THR A 114 5.40 1.09 -35.61
N PHE A 115 4.69 0.55 -34.61
CA PHE A 115 5.01 0.73 -33.21
C PHE A 115 5.55 -0.57 -32.60
N TYR A 116 6.86 -0.58 -32.40
CA TYR A 116 7.58 -1.62 -31.68
C TYR A 116 8.47 -0.94 -30.62
N PHE A 117 8.73 -1.63 -29.52
CA PHE A 117 9.71 -1.19 -28.53
C PHE A 117 10.94 -2.09 -28.58
N TYR A 118 12.12 -1.49 -28.46
CA TYR A 118 13.38 -2.22 -28.27
C TYR A 118 13.65 -2.39 -26.78
N ASP A 119 13.91 -3.64 -26.37
CA ASP A 119 14.50 -3.95 -25.08
C ASP A 119 16.01 -3.67 -25.15
N LYS A 120 16.58 -3.07 -24.11
CA LYS A 120 18.03 -2.84 -24.02
C LYS A 120 18.52 -3.36 -22.68
N GLU A 121 19.51 -4.25 -22.74
CA GLU A 121 20.18 -4.85 -21.59
C GLU A 121 20.72 -3.78 -20.63
N ASN A 122 20.22 -3.76 -19.40
CA ASN A 122 20.90 -3.12 -18.28
C ASN A 122 22.08 -4.02 -17.85
N THR A 123 23.29 -3.70 -18.32
CA THR A 123 24.53 -4.34 -17.88
C THR A 123 25.08 -3.64 -16.64
N GLY A 124 24.71 -4.15 -15.46
CA GLY A 124 25.43 -3.94 -14.19
C GLY A 124 26.16 -5.23 -13.79
N SER A 125 27.33 -5.10 -13.15
CA SER A 125 28.07 -6.24 -12.59
C SER A 125 27.29 -6.85 -11.43
N LYS A 126 26.59 -7.96 -11.70
CA LYS A 126 25.92 -8.77 -10.68
C LYS A 126 26.97 -9.48 -9.81
N GLU A 127 27.45 -8.81 -8.76
CA GLU A 127 28.22 -9.47 -7.70
C GLU A 127 27.42 -10.64 -7.10
N SER A 128 28.13 -11.67 -6.64
CA SER A 128 27.57 -12.84 -5.97
C SER A 128 27.11 -12.47 -4.55
N LEU A 129 25.96 -11.81 -4.44
CA LEU A 129 25.43 -11.27 -3.18
C LEU A 129 24.58 -12.28 -2.38
N ARG A 130 24.36 -13.48 -2.92
CA ARG A 130 23.70 -14.58 -2.18
C ARG A 130 24.73 -15.27 -1.29
N GLN A 131 24.72 -14.97 0.00
CA GLN A 131 25.42 -15.78 1.00
C GLN A 131 24.55 -17.01 1.32
N GLU A 132 24.80 -18.13 0.62
CA GLU A 132 24.24 -19.41 1.03
C GLU A 132 24.90 -19.83 2.35
N LYS A 133 24.08 -20.04 3.39
CA LYS A 133 24.54 -20.62 4.66
C LYS A 133 24.06 -22.06 4.72
N LYS A 134 24.88 -22.93 5.31
CA LYS A 134 24.39 -24.25 5.72
C LYS A 134 23.40 -24.05 6.88
N GLY A 135 22.13 -24.25 6.59
CA GLY A 135 21.05 -24.11 7.56
C GLY A 135 21.10 -25.16 8.68
N VAL A 136 20.29 -24.94 9.72
CA VAL A 136 20.07 -25.92 10.78
C VAL A 136 19.35 -27.13 10.17
N LEU A 137 19.88 -28.34 10.42
CA LEU A 137 19.41 -29.59 9.81
C LEU A 137 19.44 -29.59 8.26
N GLY A 138 20.16 -28.65 7.63
CA GLY A 138 20.23 -28.49 6.17
C GLY A 138 18.95 -27.99 5.50
N MET A 139 17.89 -27.70 6.27
CA MET A 139 16.57 -27.32 5.74
C MET A 139 16.10 -25.95 6.26
N LEU A 140 16.51 -25.55 7.46
CA LEU A 140 16.03 -24.33 8.12
C LEU A 140 17.09 -23.23 8.07
N TYR A 141 16.67 -21.99 7.78
CA TYR A 141 17.57 -20.84 7.67
C TYR A 141 18.75 -21.04 6.70
N ASN A 142 18.46 -21.59 5.52
CA ASN A 142 19.42 -21.66 4.41
C ASN A 142 19.82 -20.26 3.89
N ASN A 143 19.05 -19.23 4.26
CA ASN A 143 19.40 -17.83 4.12
C ASN A 143 19.05 -17.05 5.41
N ARG A 144 19.46 -15.78 5.52
CA ARG A 144 19.22 -14.97 6.73
C ARG A 144 17.78 -14.48 6.92
N ALA A 145 16.99 -14.42 5.86
CA ALA A 145 15.66 -13.81 5.85
C ALA A 145 14.53 -14.83 6.04
N ASN A 146 14.71 -16.09 5.62
CA ASN A 146 13.64 -17.07 5.57
C ASN A 146 13.92 -18.28 6.48
N PHE A 147 12.92 -18.66 7.30
CA PHE A 147 13.00 -19.85 8.15
C PHE A 147 12.98 -21.13 7.32
N TYR A 148 12.09 -21.22 6.34
CA TYR A 148 12.03 -22.33 5.38
C TYR A 148 11.79 -21.80 3.96
N GLU A 149 12.45 -22.41 2.98
CA GLU A 149 12.32 -22.04 1.58
C GLU A 149 12.26 -23.25 0.63
N ILE A 150 11.40 -23.16 -0.37
CA ILE A 150 11.38 -24.02 -1.55
C ILE A 150 11.62 -23.12 -2.77
N ASN A 151 12.55 -23.53 -3.63
CA ASN A 151 12.93 -22.82 -4.84
C ASN A 151 13.04 -23.80 -6.01
N THR A 152 11.94 -23.96 -6.74
CA THR A 152 11.90 -24.68 -8.02
C THR A 152 11.64 -23.68 -9.14
N ASP A 153 11.73 -24.12 -10.40
CA ASP A 153 11.56 -23.21 -11.54
C ASP A 153 10.08 -22.76 -11.71
N ASP A 154 9.14 -23.62 -11.32
CA ASP A 154 7.69 -23.38 -11.45
C ASP A 154 7.00 -23.03 -10.12
N PHE A 155 7.70 -23.20 -8.99
CA PHE A 155 7.12 -22.99 -7.66
C PHE A 155 8.15 -22.45 -6.67
N THR A 156 7.80 -21.34 -6.01
CA THR A 156 8.56 -20.79 -4.89
C THR A 156 7.68 -20.73 -3.65
N LEU A 157 8.24 -21.06 -2.50
CA LEU A 157 7.59 -20.91 -1.19
C LEU A 157 8.59 -20.40 -0.18
N ARG A 158 8.14 -19.49 0.68
CA ARG A 158 8.81 -19.04 1.89
C ARG A 158 7.83 -19.18 3.04
N ALA A 159 8.29 -19.72 4.17
CA ALA A 159 7.52 -19.79 5.39
C ALA A 159 8.36 -19.24 6.55
N ASN A 160 7.80 -18.31 7.30
CA ASN A 160 8.46 -17.57 8.37
C ASN A 160 7.59 -17.56 9.63
N PRO A 161 8.13 -17.89 10.81
CA PRO A 161 7.45 -17.61 12.07
C PRO A 161 7.42 -16.10 12.31
N VAL A 162 6.31 -15.60 12.83
CA VAL A 162 6.15 -14.22 13.28
C VAL A 162 6.22 -14.22 14.80
N LEU A 163 7.17 -13.48 15.36
CA LEU A 163 7.30 -13.30 16.80
C LEU A 163 7.62 -11.84 17.10
N ASN A 164 6.84 -11.22 17.98
CA ASN A 164 7.13 -9.89 18.49
C ASN A 164 6.79 -9.83 19.98
N ILE A 165 7.82 -9.88 20.82
CA ILE A 165 7.72 -9.74 22.26
C ILE A 165 8.30 -8.38 22.63
N GLN A 166 7.50 -7.53 23.26
CA GLN A 166 7.92 -6.21 23.71
C GLN A 166 7.56 -6.03 25.17
N TYR A 167 8.45 -5.38 25.91
CA TYR A 167 8.24 -4.95 27.27
C TYR A 167 8.66 -3.49 27.39
N GLY A 168 7.79 -2.68 27.97
CA GLY A 168 8.01 -1.26 28.22
C GLY A 168 7.28 -0.81 29.48
N LYS A 169 7.41 0.48 29.79
CA LYS A 169 6.68 1.13 30.88
C LYS A 169 6.08 2.44 30.40
N ASP A 170 4.87 2.73 30.85
CA ASP A 170 4.20 4.02 30.73
C ASP A 170 3.83 4.49 32.14
N GLY A 171 4.56 5.47 32.66
CA GLY A 171 4.56 5.77 34.10
C GLY A 171 4.90 4.51 34.92
N ASP A 172 3.98 4.14 35.81
CA ASP A 172 4.10 2.94 36.65
C ASP A 172 3.50 1.67 36.00
N GLN A 173 2.76 1.80 34.89
CA GLN A 173 2.14 0.69 34.18
C GLN A 173 3.18 -0.04 33.32
N SER A 174 3.28 -1.35 33.45
CA SER A 174 4.04 -2.19 32.52
C SER A 174 3.25 -2.42 31.24
N ILE A 175 3.83 -2.10 30.09
CA ILE A 175 3.25 -2.39 28.77
C ILE A 175 3.94 -3.62 28.18
N ILE A 176 3.15 -4.65 27.88
CA ILE A 176 3.64 -5.91 27.33
C ILE A 176 2.89 -6.20 26.05
N ARG A 177 3.63 -6.66 25.04
CA ARG A 177 3.08 -7.21 23.80
C ARG A 177 3.67 -8.58 23.56
N ASN A 178 2.81 -9.55 23.26
CA ASN A 178 3.17 -10.85 22.74
C ASN A 178 2.39 -11.10 21.44
N THR A 179 3.06 -10.98 20.31
CA THR A 179 2.52 -11.39 19.01
C THR A 179 3.21 -12.67 18.56
N ARG A 180 2.43 -13.65 18.17
CA ARG A 180 2.89 -14.94 17.59
C ARG A 180 2.12 -15.24 16.31
N GLY A 181 2.75 -15.90 15.35
CA GLY A 181 2.10 -16.18 14.08
C GLY A 181 3.00 -16.82 13.04
N ALA A 182 2.54 -16.78 11.80
CA ALA A 182 3.27 -17.29 10.65
C ALA A 182 2.97 -16.44 9.41
N GLU A 183 3.95 -16.36 8.53
CA GLU A 183 3.86 -15.76 7.20
C GLU A 183 4.25 -16.81 6.17
N ILE A 184 3.45 -16.95 5.12
CA ILE A 184 3.73 -17.79 3.96
C ILE A 184 3.56 -16.96 2.71
N ARG A 185 4.52 -17.07 1.78
CA ARG A 185 4.51 -16.31 0.53
C ARG A 185 5.25 -17.05 -0.58
N GLY A 186 4.93 -16.75 -1.83
CA GLY A 186 5.53 -17.48 -2.94
C GLY A 186 4.91 -17.17 -4.30
N THR A 187 5.33 -17.96 -5.28
CA THR A 187 4.90 -17.84 -6.67
C THR A 187 4.66 -19.21 -7.31
N ILE A 188 3.77 -19.25 -8.30
CA ILE A 188 3.49 -20.39 -9.17
C ILE A 188 3.63 -19.92 -10.62
N ASP A 189 4.40 -20.66 -11.42
CA ASP A 189 4.68 -20.42 -12.84
C ASP A 189 5.18 -19.00 -13.15
N ASN A 190 5.72 -18.30 -12.15
CA ASN A 190 6.08 -16.88 -12.20
C ASN A 190 4.96 -15.93 -12.66
N LYS A 191 3.69 -16.38 -12.62
CA LYS A 191 2.50 -15.60 -13.00
C LYS A 191 1.53 -15.41 -11.87
N ILE A 192 1.42 -16.41 -11.00
CA ILE A 192 0.58 -16.35 -9.82
C ILE A 192 1.49 -16.06 -8.63
N TYR A 193 1.09 -15.11 -7.80
CA TYR A 193 1.74 -14.85 -6.53
C TYR A 193 0.73 -15.01 -5.40
N TYR A 194 1.19 -15.48 -4.25
CA TYR A 194 0.34 -15.67 -3.09
C TYR A 194 1.04 -15.19 -1.83
N TYR A 195 0.23 -14.71 -0.90
CA TYR A 195 0.66 -14.21 0.39
C TYR A 195 -0.37 -14.58 1.44
N THR A 196 0.08 -14.97 2.62
CA THR A 196 -0.75 -15.06 3.81
C THR A 196 0.09 -14.79 5.04
N ARG A 197 -0.51 -14.08 6.00
CA ARG A 197 0.03 -13.87 7.33
C ARG A 197 -1.10 -13.99 8.33
N ILE A 198 -0.86 -14.80 9.35
CA ILE A 198 -1.75 -14.93 10.50
C ILE A 198 -0.97 -14.57 11.75
N SER A 199 -1.62 -13.85 12.67
CA SER A 199 -1.04 -13.60 13.98
C SER A 199 -2.08 -13.43 15.07
N ASP A 200 -1.71 -13.91 16.25
CA ASP A 200 -2.43 -13.79 17.51
C ASP A 200 -1.63 -12.84 18.39
N THR A 201 -2.28 -11.81 18.93
CA THR A 201 -1.60 -10.79 19.74
C THR A 201 -2.32 -10.58 21.06
N GLN A 202 -1.56 -10.77 22.14
CA GLN A 202 -1.96 -10.45 23.51
C GLN A 202 -1.15 -9.24 23.98
N ARG A 203 -1.83 -8.15 24.31
CA ARG A 203 -1.16 -6.93 24.83
C ARG A 203 -2.07 -6.05 25.66
N ASN A 204 -1.48 -5.19 26.48
CA ASN A 204 -2.12 -3.98 26.97
C ASN A 204 -1.60 -2.75 26.22
N PHE A 205 -2.22 -1.60 26.47
CA PHE A 205 -1.87 -0.35 25.82
C PHE A 205 -1.66 0.76 26.85
N SER A 206 -1.02 1.84 26.42
CA SER A 206 -0.99 3.10 27.16
C SER A 206 -2.41 3.67 27.31
N ASP A 207 -2.66 4.40 28.40
CA ASP A 207 -3.95 5.00 28.75
C ASP A 207 -4.60 5.78 27.59
N TYR A 208 -3.81 6.50 26.80
CA TYR A 208 -4.34 7.29 25.68
C TYR A 208 -4.94 6.40 24.57
N ILE A 209 -4.37 5.21 24.33
CA ILE A 209 -4.93 4.25 23.37
C ILE A 209 -6.11 3.53 24.01
N GLU A 210 -6.01 3.14 25.29
CA GLU A 210 -7.11 2.46 25.98
C GLU A 210 -8.37 3.33 26.05
N SER A 211 -8.24 4.63 26.31
CA SER A 211 -9.37 5.57 26.24
C SER A 211 -10.03 5.62 24.86
N THR A 212 -9.24 5.48 23.79
CA THR A 212 -9.73 5.40 22.41
C THR A 212 -10.45 4.08 22.16
N ILE A 213 -9.87 2.96 22.60
CA ILE A 213 -10.48 1.62 22.50
C ILE A 213 -11.82 1.58 23.26
N ASN A 214 -11.85 2.08 24.49
CA ASN A 214 -13.05 2.10 25.33
C ASN A 214 -14.14 3.00 24.75
N LYS A 215 -13.76 4.09 24.06
CA LYS A 215 -14.71 5.02 23.45
C LYS A 215 -15.32 4.49 22.15
N TYR A 216 -14.52 3.87 21.28
CA TYR A 216 -14.96 3.48 19.94
C TYR A 216 -15.13 1.96 19.75
N GLU A 217 -14.81 1.18 20.78
CA GLU A 217 -14.93 -0.28 20.81
C GLU A 217 -14.20 -0.99 19.67
N TYR A 218 -13.05 -0.48 19.28
CA TYR A 218 -12.13 -1.14 18.36
C TYR A 218 -10.68 -0.92 18.76
N ILE A 219 -9.81 -1.85 18.40
CA ILE A 219 -8.35 -1.66 18.50
C ILE A 219 -7.89 -1.03 17.19
N PRO A 220 -7.13 0.07 17.19
CA PRO A 220 -6.67 0.69 15.95
C PRO A 220 -5.97 -0.32 15.03
N GLY A 221 -6.51 -0.50 13.83
CA GLY A 221 -6.05 -1.45 12.84
C GLY A 221 -6.61 -2.87 12.97
N HIS A 222 -7.49 -3.16 13.93
CA HIS A 222 -8.02 -4.50 14.18
C HIS A 222 -9.50 -4.46 14.59
N GLY A 223 -10.36 -5.22 13.90
CA GLY A 223 -11.81 -5.11 14.06
C GLY A 223 -12.41 -5.97 15.16
N PHE A 224 -11.83 -7.14 15.45
CA PHE A 224 -12.31 -8.06 16.49
C PHE A 224 -11.25 -8.27 17.56
N TYR A 225 -11.66 -8.15 18.83
CA TYR A 225 -10.80 -8.39 19.97
C TYR A 225 -11.61 -8.93 21.16
N LYS A 226 -10.91 -9.55 22.11
CA LYS A 226 -11.43 -10.02 23.39
C LYS A 226 -10.63 -9.41 24.53
N ASN A 227 -11.24 -9.29 25.70
CA ASN A 227 -10.49 -8.97 26.91
C ASN A 227 -9.60 -10.17 27.27
N PHE A 228 -8.39 -9.89 27.74
CA PHE A 228 -7.39 -10.88 28.08
C PHE A 228 -6.93 -10.70 29.53
N GLN A 229 -6.88 -11.81 30.25
CA GLN A 229 -6.20 -11.89 31.54
C GLN A 229 -5.08 -12.91 31.44
N SER A 230 -3.86 -12.53 31.81
CA SER A 230 -2.75 -13.49 31.83
C SER A 230 -2.95 -14.53 32.92
N SER A 231 -2.75 -15.79 32.57
CA SER A 231 -2.69 -16.90 33.52
C SER A 231 -1.30 -17.08 34.16
N ILE A 232 -0.29 -16.37 33.66
CA ILE A 232 1.12 -16.53 34.06
C ILE A 232 1.63 -15.28 34.79
N LEU A 233 1.23 -14.10 34.33
CA LEU A 233 1.59 -12.81 34.93
C LEU A 233 0.42 -12.32 35.79
N ASN A 234 0.63 -12.30 37.11
CA ASN A 234 -0.34 -11.69 38.01
C ASN A 234 -0.53 -10.21 37.67
N ASN A 235 -1.79 -9.76 37.67
CA ASN A 235 -2.18 -8.37 37.38
C ASN A 235 -1.84 -7.89 35.96
N PHE A 236 -1.73 -8.80 34.98
CA PHE A 236 -1.70 -8.42 33.57
C PHE A 236 -3.06 -8.64 32.92
N GLU A 237 -3.76 -7.52 32.71
CA GLU A 237 -5.00 -7.46 31.94
C GLU A 237 -4.72 -6.71 30.63
N GLY A 238 -5.46 -7.02 29.58
CA GLY A 238 -5.34 -6.33 28.30
C GLY A 238 -6.30 -6.90 27.28
N TYR A 239 -5.82 -7.03 26.05
CA TYR A 239 -6.61 -7.43 24.90
C TYR A 239 -5.94 -8.59 24.16
N ASP A 240 -6.75 -9.49 23.65
CA ASP A 240 -6.38 -10.57 22.74
C ASP A 240 -7.10 -10.34 21.39
N TYR A 241 -6.33 -10.25 20.31
CA TYR A 241 -6.87 -10.06 18.98
C TYR A 241 -6.11 -10.86 17.94
N PHE A 242 -6.87 -11.37 16.97
CA PHE A 242 -6.38 -12.16 15.86
C PHE A 242 -6.38 -11.30 14.58
N ASP A 243 -5.31 -11.41 13.82
CA ASP A 243 -5.10 -10.69 12.56
C ASP A 243 -4.79 -11.70 11.45
N ALA A 244 -5.50 -11.58 10.34
CA ALA A 244 -5.29 -12.40 9.15
C ALA A 244 -5.32 -11.55 7.88
N GLU A 245 -4.21 -11.60 7.17
CA GLU A 245 -4.03 -11.03 5.84
C GLU A 245 -3.75 -12.17 4.86
N GLY A 246 -4.33 -12.11 3.67
CA GLY A 246 -4.03 -13.10 2.65
C GLY A 246 -4.63 -12.75 1.30
N TYR A 247 -3.86 -12.99 0.24
CA TYR A 247 -4.27 -12.69 -1.12
C TYR A 247 -3.57 -13.59 -2.13
N VAL A 248 -4.22 -13.74 -3.27
CA VAL A 248 -3.66 -14.34 -4.48
C VAL A 248 -3.77 -13.33 -5.59
N GLY A 249 -2.68 -13.15 -6.33
CA GLY A 249 -2.65 -12.31 -7.52
C GLY A 249 -2.18 -13.06 -8.75
N LEU A 250 -2.63 -12.58 -9.89
CA LEU A 250 -2.35 -13.09 -11.23
C LEU A 250 -1.87 -11.94 -12.11
N ASP A 251 -0.67 -12.11 -12.65
CA ASP A 251 -0.13 -11.27 -13.72
C ASP A 251 -0.84 -11.63 -15.04
N VAL A 252 -1.95 -10.94 -15.32
CA VAL A 252 -2.77 -11.11 -16.54
C VAL A 252 -1.95 -10.76 -17.79
N SER A 253 -1.12 -9.72 -17.67
CA SER A 253 -0.12 -9.36 -18.67
C SER A 253 1.10 -8.75 -17.98
N ARG A 254 2.12 -8.38 -18.76
CA ARG A 254 3.29 -7.64 -18.25
C ARG A 254 2.91 -6.38 -17.47
N ASN A 255 1.83 -5.71 -17.86
CA ASN A 255 1.46 -4.39 -17.40
C ASN A 255 0.21 -4.39 -16.52
N VAL A 256 -0.48 -5.52 -16.39
CA VAL A 256 -1.78 -5.62 -15.71
C VAL A 256 -1.75 -6.83 -14.79
N ALA A 257 -2.08 -6.61 -13.53
CA ALA A 257 -2.32 -7.71 -12.59
C ALA A 257 -3.66 -7.54 -11.87
N LEU A 258 -4.25 -8.69 -11.58
CA LEU A 258 -5.48 -8.84 -10.82
C LEU A 258 -5.13 -9.49 -9.48
N GLU A 259 -5.68 -8.98 -8.40
CA GLU A 259 -5.48 -9.51 -7.05
C GLU A 259 -6.81 -9.65 -6.32
N LEU A 260 -6.97 -10.74 -5.59
CA LEU A 260 -8.12 -11.03 -4.75
C LEU A 260 -7.61 -11.36 -3.35
N GLY A 261 -8.16 -10.72 -2.33
CA GLY A 261 -7.66 -10.96 -0.98
C GLY A 261 -8.40 -10.29 0.15
N HIS A 262 -7.79 -10.39 1.32
CA HIS A 262 -8.17 -9.77 2.57
C HIS A 262 -6.95 -9.04 3.13
N GLY A 263 -7.01 -7.71 3.25
CA GLY A 263 -5.83 -6.90 3.58
C GLY A 263 -6.12 -5.40 3.59
N LYS A 264 -5.06 -4.59 3.50
CA LYS A 264 -5.13 -3.11 3.55
C LYS A 264 -4.34 -2.47 2.42
N HIS A 265 -4.73 -1.25 2.10
CA HIS A 265 -4.08 -0.42 1.08
C HIS A 265 -3.77 0.96 1.65
N MET A 266 -2.71 1.58 1.12
CA MET A 266 -2.40 2.97 1.41
C MET A 266 -2.02 3.73 0.13
N LEU A 267 -2.65 4.88 -0.05
CA LEU A 267 -2.42 5.81 -1.17
C LEU A 267 -1.91 7.14 -0.65
N GLY A 268 -0.64 7.45 -0.87
CA GLY A 268 -0.02 8.70 -0.45
C GLY A 268 1.43 8.53 -0.03
N ASN A 269 2.11 9.66 0.17
CA ASN A 269 3.51 9.71 0.57
C ASN A 269 3.72 9.98 2.08
N GLY A 270 2.65 10.33 2.80
CA GLY A 270 2.68 10.64 4.23
C GLY A 270 2.79 9.41 5.14
N MET A 271 2.85 9.66 6.45
CA MET A 271 2.76 8.58 7.46
C MET A 271 1.39 7.90 7.43
N ARG A 272 0.36 8.71 7.17
CA ARG A 272 -1.04 8.32 6.95
C ARG A 272 -1.56 9.06 5.72
N SER A 273 -2.74 8.68 5.24
CA SER A 273 -3.34 9.26 4.03
C SER A 273 -4.72 9.86 4.31
N LEU A 274 -5.01 11.01 3.70
CA LEU A 274 -6.36 11.58 3.65
C LEU A 274 -7.25 10.91 2.60
N LEU A 275 -6.69 10.10 1.70
CA LEU A 275 -7.40 9.45 0.61
C LEU A 275 -7.78 8.01 0.96
N LEU A 276 -6.77 7.19 1.28
CA LEU A 276 -6.91 5.80 1.71
C LEU A 276 -5.69 5.42 2.54
N SER A 277 -5.90 5.11 3.81
CA SER A 277 -4.88 4.80 4.79
C SER A 277 -5.00 3.35 5.29
N ASP A 278 -3.88 2.82 5.75
CA ASP A 278 -3.74 1.50 6.39
C ASP A 278 -4.13 1.47 7.88
N THR A 279 -4.95 2.42 8.34
CA THR A 279 -5.32 2.61 9.75
C THR A 279 -6.46 1.71 10.21
N GLY A 280 -7.40 1.42 9.31
CA GLY A 280 -8.52 0.53 9.58
C GLY A 280 -8.12 -0.94 9.60
N ASP A 281 -9.08 -1.81 9.88
CA ASP A 281 -8.92 -3.27 9.82
C ASP A 281 -8.77 -3.79 8.38
N ASN A 282 -8.30 -5.03 8.24
CA ASN A 282 -8.23 -5.70 6.93
C ASN A 282 -9.64 -5.88 6.38
N TYR A 283 -9.80 -5.67 5.07
CA TYR A 283 -11.07 -5.87 4.38
C TYR A 283 -10.90 -6.78 3.17
N PHE A 284 -11.99 -7.42 2.73
CA PHE A 284 -12.01 -8.20 1.51
C PHE A 284 -12.01 -7.30 0.28
N TYR A 285 -11.21 -7.63 -0.74
CA TYR A 285 -11.08 -6.82 -1.95
C TYR A 285 -10.77 -7.61 -3.21
N VAL A 286 -11.14 -7.00 -4.34
CA VAL A 286 -10.59 -7.24 -5.67
C VAL A 286 -9.81 -6.00 -6.08
N LYS A 287 -8.60 -6.17 -6.60
CA LYS A 287 -7.76 -5.07 -7.08
C LYS A 287 -7.27 -5.34 -8.49
N LEU A 288 -7.47 -4.37 -9.37
CA LEU A 288 -6.89 -4.35 -10.71
C LEU A 288 -5.87 -3.23 -10.80
N ASN A 289 -4.60 -3.57 -11.00
CA ASN A 289 -3.53 -2.59 -11.11
C ASN A 289 -2.88 -2.67 -12.49
N THR A 290 -2.88 -1.54 -13.19
CA THR A 290 -2.36 -1.37 -14.54
C THR A 290 -1.21 -0.36 -14.51
N ARG A 291 -0.01 -0.77 -14.92
CA ARG A 291 1.17 0.11 -14.99
C ARG A 291 1.66 0.15 -16.44
N ILE A 292 1.52 1.29 -17.10
CA ILE A 292 1.86 1.48 -18.51
C ILE A 292 2.52 2.85 -18.67
N TRP A 293 3.66 2.93 -19.36
CA TRP A 293 4.39 4.19 -19.54
C TRP A 293 4.66 4.86 -18.17
N LYS A 294 4.39 6.15 -18.05
CA LYS A 294 4.51 6.95 -16.83
C LYS A 294 3.21 6.96 -16.02
N LEU A 295 2.31 6.00 -16.24
CA LEU A 295 1.00 5.90 -15.60
C LEU A 295 0.89 4.62 -14.78
N GLN A 296 0.32 4.74 -13.59
CA GLN A 296 -0.14 3.61 -12.80
C GLN A 296 -1.59 3.87 -12.40
N TYR A 297 -2.46 2.93 -12.74
CA TYR A 297 -3.88 3.01 -12.48
C TYR A 297 -4.33 1.83 -11.63
N GLN A 298 -4.85 2.13 -10.44
CA GLN A 298 -5.29 1.15 -9.46
C GLN A 298 -6.79 1.27 -9.24
N ASN A 299 -7.48 0.15 -9.40
CA ASN A 299 -8.90 0.00 -9.11
C ASN A 299 -9.03 -0.96 -7.94
N ILE A 300 -9.78 -0.59 -6.90
CA ILE A 300 -10.06 -1.45 -5.75
C ILE A 300 -11.57 -1.50 -5.55
N TRP A 301 -12.11 -2.69 -5.47
CA TRP A 301 -13.48 -2.96 -5.05
C TRP A 301 -13.44 -3.76 -3.77
N ALA A 302 -14.06 -3.26 -2.71
CA ALA A 302 -13.98 -3.89 -1.40
C ALA A 302 -15.35 -4.04 -0.72
N GLU A 303 -15.50 -5.15 -0.01
CA GLU A 303 -16.58 -5.35 0.94
C GLU A 303 -16.12 -4.93 2.32
N LEU A 304 -16.93 -4.12 2.99
CA LEU A 304 -16.68 -3.53 4.28
C LEU A 304 -17.84 -3.84 5.23
N ASN A 305 -17.63 -3.68 6.54
CA ASN A 305 -18.72 -3.64 7.50
C ASN A 305 -18.93 -2.20 7.99
N ALA A 306 -20.19 -1.81 8.16
CA ALA A 306 -20.54 -0.49 8.65
C ALA A 306 -20.15 -0.29 10.13
N LEU A 307 -20.34 -1.34 10.94
CA LEU A 307 -20.09 -1.35 12.39
C LEU A 307 -19.09 -2.45 12.77
N ASN A 308 -18.53 -2.34 13.96
CA ASN A 308 -17.68 -3.38 14.55
C ASN A 308 -18.53 -4.50 15.19
N THR A 309 -17.87 -5.62 15.50
CA THR A 309 -18.47 -6.81 16.11
C THR A 309 -19.00 -6.62 17.53
N ARG A 310 -18.55 -5.61 18.27
CA ARG A 310 -19.06 -5.31 19.62
C ARG A 310 -20.32 -4.44 19.59
N SER A 311 -20.55 -3.72 18.49
CA SER A 311 -21.77 -2.91 18.29
C SER A 311 -23.04 -3.76 18.18
N LEU A 312 -22.90 -5.00 17.70
CA LEU A 312 -23.97 -5.98 17.50
C LEU A 312 -23.75 -7.13 18.49
N GLY A 313 -24.40 -7.11 19.65
CA GLY A 313 -24.16 -8.13 20.68
C GLY A 313 -24.51 -9.54 20.20
N GLY A 314 -23.57 -10.50 20.29
CA GLY A 314 -23.79 -11.91 19.94
C GLY A 314 -23.24 -12.32 18.57
N ASP A 315 -23.80 -13.39 18.01
CA ASP A 315 -23.38 -13.98 16.72
C ASP A 315 -24.23 -13.43 15.54
N GLU A 316 -24.39 -12.11 15.46
CA GLU A 316 -25.16 -11.46 14.40
C GLU A 316 -24.30 -11.10 13.17
N LEU A 317 -24.90 -11.18 11.98
CA LEU A 317 -24.24 -10.78 10.74
C LEU A 317 -24.11 -9.25 10.68
N LEU A 318 -22.87 -8.76 10.62
CA LEU A 318 -22.59 -7.33 10.46
C LEU A 318 -23.17 -6.78 9.16
N SER A 319 -23.79 -5.60 9.25
CA SER A 319 -24.30 -4.88 8.08
C SER A 319 -23.16 -4.55 7.11
N LYS A 320 -23.26 -5.08 5.89
CA LYS A 320 -22.27 -4.91 4.83
C LYS A 320 -22.41 -3.57 4.14
N LYS A 321 -21.30 -2.98 3.72
CA LYS A 321 -21.25 -1.86 2.79
C LYS A 321 -20.08 -2.08 1.84
N TYR A 322 -20.01 -1.30 0.78
CA TYR A 322 -19.03 -1.52 -0.27
C TYR A 322 -18.35 -0.21 -0.61
N THR A 323 -17.10 -0.31 -1.06
CA THR A 323 -16.39 0.81 -1.66
C THR A 323 -15.82 0.41 -3.01
N ALA A 324 -15.86 1.35 -3.94
CA ALA A 324 -15.14 1.28 -5.20
C ALA A 324 -14.19 2.48 -5.27
N ILE A 325 -12.96 2.24 -5.68
CA ILE A 325 -11.86 3.21 -5.64
C ILE A 325 -11.13 3.20 -6.97
N HIS A 326 -10.89 4.39 -7.53
CA HIS A 326 -9.96 4.61 -8.62
C HIS A 326 -8.82 5.52 -8.17
N TYR A 327 -7.60 5.13 -8.51
CA TYR A 327 -6.41 5.95 -8.29
C TYR A 327 -5.50 5.94 -9.52
N LEU A 328 -5.37 7.11 -10.15
CA LEU A 328 -4.50 7.31 -11.31
C LEU A 328 -3.29 8.14 -10.90
N SER A 329 -2.11 7.54 -10.86
CA SER A 329 -0.85 8.24 -10.70
C SER A 329 -0.13 8.44 -12.04
N TYR A 330 0.44 9.63 -12.20
CA TYR A 330 1.21 10.06 -13.36
C TYR A 330 2.53 10.66 -12.90
N GLN A 331 3.63 10.13 -13.44
CA GLN A 331 4.99 10.56 -13.12
C GLN A 331 5.65 11.21 -14.36
N PRO A 332 5.35 12.47 -14.69
CA PRO A 332 5.87 13.13 -15.89
C PRO A 332 7.40 13.24 -15.89
N THR A 333 8.02 13.42 -14.73
CA THR A 333 9.46 13.47 -14.54
C THR A 333 9.85 12.56 -13.38
N LYS A 334 11.12 12.18 -13.34
CA LYS A 334 11.70 11.42 -12.22
C LYS A 334 11.52 12.07 -10.85
N SER A 335 11.36 13.39 -10.83
CA SER A 335 11.29 14.19 -9.62
C SER A 335 9.88 14.62 -9.25
N PHE A 336 8.88 14.40 -10.11
CA PHE A 336 7.51 14.88 -9.87
C PHE A 336 6.49 13.79 -10.21
N GLU A 337 5.55 13.60 -9.30
CA GLU A 337 4.44 12.67 -9.43
C GLU A 337 3.16 13.36 -8.96
N ILE A 338 2.08 13.14 -9.71
CA ILE A 338 0.73 13.62 -9.39
C ILE A 338 -0.25 12.47 -9.52
N GLY A 339 -1.19 12.37 -8.57
CA GLY A 339 -2.21 11.34 -8.53
C GLY A 339 -3.60 11.93 -8.36
N LEU A 340 -4.57 11.36 -9.06
CA LEU A 340 -6.00 11.64 -8.93
C LEU A 340 -6.69 10.46 -8.27
N PHE A 341 -7.59 10.76 -7.34
CA PHE A 341 -8.33 9.79 -6.55
C PHE A 341 -9.82 10.06 -6.65
N GLU A 342 -10.60 9.00 -6.78
CA GLU A 342 -12.02 9.02 -6.51
C GLU A 342 -12.45 7.74 -5.82
N THR A 343 -13.49 7.85 -5.00
CA THR A 343 -14.12 6.70 -4.35
C THR A 343 -15.60 6.94 -4.19
N VAL A 344 -16.36 5.86 -4.27
CA VAL A 344 -17.76 5.83 -3.87
C VAL A 344 -17.96 4.80 -2.78
N ILE A 345 -18.68 5.19 -1.73
CA ILE A 345 -19.14 4.26 -0.69
C ILE A 345 -20.65 4.17 -0.76
N PHE A 346 -21.10 2.92 -0.78
CA PHE A 346 -22.50 2.60 -0.94
C PHE A 346 -22.90 1.41 -0.07
N ASN A 347 -24.17 1.37 0.27
CA ASN A 347 -24.81 0.24 0.91
C ASN A 347 -26.11 -0.06 0.15
N ARG A 348 -26.45 -1.33 0.09
CA ARG A 348 -27.70 -1.85 -0.45
C ARG A 348 -28.12 -2.98 0.47
N GLU A 349 -29.41 -3.11 0.75
CA GLU A 349 -29.89 -4.14 1.68
C GLU A 349 -29.66 -5.57 1.15
N ASN A 350 -29.77 -5.80 -0.17
CA ASN A 350 -29.76 -7.15 -0.74
C ASN A 350 -29.04 -7.30 -2.11
N GLN A 351 -28.22 -6.34 -2.55
CA GLN A 351 -27.56 -6.42 -3.87
C GLN A 351 -26.27 -5.61 -3.96
N PHE A 352 -25.35 -6.02 -4.84
CA PHE A 352 -24.18 -5.20 -5.17
C PHE A 352 -24.51 -4.26 -6.35
N GLU A 353 -24.00 -3.02 -6.32
CA GLU A 353 -24.14 -2.07 -7.41
C GLU A 353 -23.05 -2.29 -8.46
N PHE A 354 -23.31 -3.17 -9.43
CA PHE A 354 -22.33 -3.57 -10.44
C PHE A 354 -21.85 -2.44 -11.35
N GLN A 355 -22.60 -1.34 -11.44
CA GLN A 355 -22.19 -0.17 -12.24
C GLN A 355 -20.85 0.42 -11.75
N TYR A 356 -20.56 0.30 -10.46
CA TYR A 356 -19.28 0.75 -9.87
C TYR A 356 -18.10 -0.19 -10.15
N LEU A 357 -18.31 -1.35 -10.79
CA LEU A 357 -17.21 -2.19 -11.29
C LEU A 357 -16.57 -1.66 -12.56
N ASN A 358 -17.15 -0.63 -13.19
CA ASN A 358 -16.57 -0.04 -14.39
C ASN A 358 -15.25 0.67 -14.05
N PRO A 359 -14.10 0.21 -14.56
CA PRO A 359 -12.80 0.78 -14.20
C PRO A 359 -12.49 2.08 -14.95
N MET A 360 -13.36 2.58 -15.84
CA MET A 360 -13.04 3.69 -16.76
C MET A 360 -13.90 4.93 -16.56
N ILE A 361 -15.15 4.76 -16.13
CA ILE A 361 -16.09 5.87 -15.99
C ILE A 361 -15.93 6.49 -14.60
N LEU A 362 -15.84 7.82 -14.55
CA LEU A 362 -15.79 8.56 -13.29
C LEU A 362 -17.01 8.26 -12.42
N TYR A 363 -16.81 7.93 -11.15
CA TYR A 363 -17.89 7.49 -10.27
C TYR A 363 -18.96 8.55 -10.05
N ARG A 364 -18.62 9.85 -10.11
CA ARG A 364 -19.61 10.92 -10.05
C ARG A 364 -20.64 10.81 -11.18
N VAL A 365 -20.24 10.40 -12.38
CA VAL A 365 -21.16 10.23 -13.52
C VAL A 365 -22.09 9.05 -13.29
N ILE A 366 -21.56 7.91 -12.82
CA ILE A 366 -22.35 6.71 -12.51
C ILE A 366 -23.33 7.01 -11.38
N GLU A 367 -22.85 7.62 -10.28
CA GLU A 367 -23.64 7.98 -9.12
C GLU A 367 -24.80 8.93 -9.48
N SER A 368 -24.54 9.94 -10.32
CA SER A 368 -25.59 10.80 -10.85
C SER A 368 -26.59 10.04 -11.72
N SER A 369 -26.16 9.05 -12.51
CA SER A 369 -27.07 8.27 -13.35
C SER A 369 -28.00 7.33 -12.58
N ILE A 370 -27.65 6.98 -11.34
CA ILE A 370 -28.47 6.14 -10.45
C ILE A 370 -29.26 6.96 -9.40
N GLY A 371 -29.32 8.29 -9.56
CA GLY A 371 -30.14 9.18 -8.72
C GLY A 371 -29.44 9.76 -7.48
N SER A 372 -28.11 9.72 -7.46
CA SER A 372 -27.24 10.24 -6.41
C SER A 372 -27.50 9.82 -4.95
N PRO A 373 -27.60 8.50 -4.65
CA PRO A 373 -27.88 8.03 -3.29
C PRO A 373 -26.63 7.79 -2.42
N ASP A 374 -25.43 7.94 -2.97
CA ASP A 374 -24.18 7.37 -2.43
C ASP A 374 -23.12 8.44 -2.15
N ASN A 375 -22.15 8.10 -1.30
CA ASN A 375 -21.12 9.05 -0.89
C ASN A 375 -19.92 9.01 -1.84
N VAL A 376 -19.61 10.11 -2.53
CA VAL A 376 -18.49 10.20 -3.48
C VAL A 376 -17.44 11.18 -2.99
N LEU A 377 -16.23 10.70 -2.76
CA LEU A 377 -15.07 11.53 -2.44
C LEU A 377 -14.14 11.64 -3.64
N LEU A 378 -13.57 12.82 -3.81
CA LEU A 378 -12.53 13.12 -4.79
C LEU A 378 -11.26 13.54 -4.07
N GLY A 379 -10.11 13.31 -4.69
CA GLY A 379 -8.86 13.77 -4.12
C GLY A 379 -7.72 13.84 -5.10
N MET A 380 -6.63 14.44 -4.62
CA MET A 380 -5.40 14.60 -5.36
C MET A 380 -4.22 14.38 -4.43
N ASN A 381 -3.15 13.77 -4.95
CA ASN A 381 -1.86 13.63 -4.29
C ASN A 381 -0.79 14.22 -5.19
N ALA A 382 0.21 14.90 -4.65
CA ALA A 382 1.38 15.30 -5.42
C ALA A 382 2.64 15.17 -4.57
N ASN A 383 3.75 14.79 -5.20
CA ASN A 383 5.07 14.85 -4.57
C ASN A 383 6.12 15.37 -5.54
N TYR A 384 7.12 16.05 -4.96
CA TYR A 384 8.26 16.58 -5.68
C TYR A 384 9.55 16.33 -4.89
N THR A 385 10.49 15.62 -5.50
CA THR A 385 11.82 15.34 -4.93
C THR A 385 12.86 16.31 -5.51
N PHE A 386 13.70 16.90 -4.67
CA PHE A 386 14.73 17.85 -5.11
C PHE A 386 15.99 17.77 -4.25
N GLY A 387 17.09 18.27 -4.81
CA GLY A 387 18.38 18.34 -4.12
C GLY A 387 18.98 16.99 -3.73
N GLY A 388 18.44 15.87 -4.22
CA GLY A 388 18.90 14.51 -3.90
C GLY A 388 18.65 14.05 -2.47
N HIS A 389 17.90 14.83 -1.67
CA HIS A 389 17.72 14.58 -0.23
C HIS A 389 16.34 15.01 0.29
N PHE A 390 15.59 15.81 -0.48
CA PHE A 390 14.32 16.36 -0.04
C PHE A 390 13.15 15.82 -0.86
N GLN A 391 12.03 15.58 -0.20
CA GLN A 391 10.74 15.36 -0.85
C GLN A 391 9.68 16.20 -0.15
N VAL A 392 9.01 17.07 -0.91
CA VAL A 392 7.76 17.70 -0.46
C VAL A 392 6.59 16.91 -1.05
N TYR A 393 5.53 16.74 -0.27
CA TYR A 393 4.33 16.06 -0.72
C TYR A 393 3.09 16.71 -0.10
N GLY A 394 1.95 16.48 -0.73
CA GLY A 394 0.68 16.88 -0.18
C GLY A 394 -0.51 16.14 -0.77
N GLN A 395 -1.60 16.17 -0.01
CA GLN A 395 -2.89 15.60 -0.41
C GLN A 395 -3.99 16.63 -0.24
N LEU A 396 -4.99 16.55 -1.10
CA LEU A 396 -6.26 17.26 -1.00
C LEU A 396 -7.37 16.23 -1.11
N VAL A 397 -8.33 16.27 -0.19
CA VAL A 397 -9.56 15.48 -0.24
C VAL A 397 -10.76 16.41 -0.25
N LEU A 398 -11.76 16.06 -1.07
CA LEU A 398 -13.00 16.79 -1.27
C LEU A 398 -14.16 15.78 -1.19
N ASP A 399 -15.09 16.00 -0.28
CA ASP A 399 -16.32 15.20 -0.16
C ASP A 399 -17.48 15.97 -0.84
N GLU A 400 -17.82 17.13 -0.28
CA GLU A 400 -18.83 18.05 -0.80
C GLU A 400 -18.22 19.44 -0.97
N LEU A 401 -18.37 20.06 -2.15
CA LEU A 401 -17.81 21.39 -2.43
C LEU A 401 -18.73 22.23 -3.32
N LYS A 402 -19.34 23.26 -2.74
CA LYS A 402 -20.03 24.30 -3.50
C LYS A 402 -19.06 25.46 -3.77
N LEU A 403 -18.52 25.45 -4.99
CA LEU A 403 -17.45 26.35 -5.42
C LEU A 403 -17.78 27.84 -5.22
N ASN A 404 -19.04 28.24 -5.37
CA ASN A 404 -19.47 29.62 -5.18
C ASN A 404 -19.36 30.07 -3.71
N GLU A 405 -19.75 29.22 -2.76
CA GLU A 405 -19.62 29.51 -1.32
C GLU A 405 -18.15 29.47 -0.89
N PHE A 406 -17.37 28.55 -1.48
CA PHE A 406 -15.94 28.46 -1.23
C PHE A 406 -15.21 29.73 -1.66
N LYS A 407 -15.46 30.21 -2.89
CA LYS A 407 -14.85 31.45 -3.42
C LYS A 407 -15.32 32.70 -2.70
N ALA A 408 -16.56 32.73 -2.21
CA ALA A 408 -17.10 33.86 -1.46
C ALA A 408 -16.54 33.96 -0.04
N GLY A 409 -15.78 32.95 0.44
CA GLY A 409 -15.15 32.99 1.76
C GLY A 409 -16.15 32.95 2.91
N THR A 410 -17.38 32.48 2.68
CA THR A 410 -18.48 32.50 3.66
C THR A 410 -18.29 31.51 4.80
N GLY A 411 -17.28 30.63 4.73
CA GLY A 411 -17.03 29.59 5.72
C GLY A 411 -18.08 28.47 5.70
N TRP A 412 -18.89 28.37 4.64
CA TRP A 412 -20.05 27.48 4.55
C TRP A 412 -19.74 26.08 5.08
N TRP A 413 -20.56 25.64 6.04
CA TRP A 413 -20.32 24.43 6.82
C TRP A 413 -20.38 23.15 5.97
N ALA A 414 -21.12 23.18 4.85
CA ALA A 414 -21.26 22.04 3.95
C ALA A 414 -20.07 21.85 2.99
N ASN A 415 -19.12 22.81 2.93
CA ASN A 415 -17.86 22.57 2.20
C ASN A 415 -16.97 21.65 3.03
N LYS A 416 -16.88 20.39 2.62
CA LYS A 416 -16.14 19.34 3.30
C LYS A 416 -14.86 19.01 2.55
N PHE A 417 -13.73 19.36 3.14
CA PHE A 417 -12.41 19.14 2.54
C PHE A 417 -11.34 18.98 3.61
N GLY A 418 -10.21 18.44 3.22
CA GLY A 418 -9.01 18.33 4.04
C GLY A 418 -7.75 18.41 3.21
N TYR A 419 -6.64 18.78 3.83
CA TYR A 419 -5.34 18.80 3.18
C TYR A 419 -4.23 18.31 4.10
N GLN A 420 -3.26 17.66 3.47
CA GLN A 420 -2.02 17.17 4.07
C GLN A 420 -0.86 17.84 3.37
N LEU A 421 0.14 18.27 4.13
CA LEU A 421 1.41 18.80 3.63
C LEU A 421 2.53 18.16 4.42
N GLY A 422 3.57 17.70 3.74
CA GLY A 422 4.72 17.16 4.43
C GLY A 422 6.04 17.32 3.69
N LEU A 423 7.11 17.18 4.45
CA LEU A 423 8.50 17.29 4.02
C LEU A 423 9.27 16.11 4.58
N LYS A 424 9.98 15.39 3.71
CA LYS A 424 11.02 14.42 4.09
C LYS A 424 12.39 15.02 3.78
N TYR A 425 13.34 14.86 4.70
CA TYR A 425 14.75 15.23 4.55
C TYR A 425 15.63 14.03 4.93
N TYR A 426 16.18 13.38 3.91
CA TYR A 426 17.07 12.24 4.05
C TYR A 426 18.53 12.70 4.17
N ASN A 427 19.32 11.98 4.97
CA ASN A 427 20.70 12.38 5.29
C ASN A 427 20.78 13.80 5.87
N ALA A 428 19.90 14.09 6.84
CA ALA A 428 19.81 15.38 7.46
C ALA A 428 21.15 15.81 8.06
N LEU A 429 21.51 17.08 7.85
CA LEU A 429 22.79 17.63 8.33
C LEU A 429 24.03 16.89 7.78
N ASN A 430 23.90 16.22 6.62
CA ASN A 430 24.89 15.34 6.02
C ASN A 430 25.27 14.13 6.88
N VAL A 431 24.40 13.74 7.83
CA VAL A 431 24.59 12.53 8.63
C VAL A 431 23.86 11.39 7.93
N ASP A 432 24.62 10.38 7.51
CA ASP A 432 24.07 9.21 6.82
C ASP A 432 23.01 8.51 7.67
N HIS A 433 21.84 8.23 7.07
CA HIS A 433 20.66 7.60 7.70
C HIS A 433 20.01 8.40 8.84
N LEU A 434 20.35 9.68 9.00
CA LEU A 434 19.54 10.59 9.80
C LEU A 434 18.40 11.12 8.93
N ASP A 435 17.23 10.49 9.01
CA ASP A 435 16.08 10.83 8.16
C ASP A 435 15.00 11.54 8.99
N LEU A 436 14.55 12.69 8.50
CA LEU A 436 13.54 13.52 9.16
C LEU A 436 12.27 13.61 8.32
N GLN A 437 11.12 13.56 8.97
CA GLN A 437 9.82 13.81 8.35
C GLN A 437 9.00 14.76 9.22
N ILE A 438 8.40 15.76 8.59
CA ILE A 438 7.43 16.67 9.20
C ILE A 438 6.16 16.62 8.37
N GLU A 439 5.01 16.54 9.02
CA GLU A 439 3.71 16.43 8.37
C GLU A 439 2.68 17.29 9.12
N TYR A 440 1.85 18.00 8.36
CA TYR A 440 0.72 18.76 8.84
C TYR A 440 -0.55 18.25 8.15
N ASN A 441 -1.54 17.88 8.94
CA ASN A 441 -2.81 17.35 8.48
C ASN A 441 -3.95 18.19 9.05
N THR A 442 -4.93 18.52 8.22
CA THR A 442 -6.19 19.11 8.69
C THR A 442 -7.35 18.66 7.83
N VAL A 443 -8.48 18.41 8.47
CA VAL A 443 -9.72 17.97 7.83
C VAL A 443 -10.87 18.74 8.46
N ARG A 444 -11.75 19.32 7.64
CA ARG A 444 -12.95 19.97 8.16
C ARG A 444 -13.91 18.92 8.75
N PRO A 445 -14.68 19.26 9.81
CA PRO A 445 -15.71 18.39 10.34
C PRO A 445 -16.62 17.82 9.24
N TYR A 446 -17.06 16.58 9.42
CA TYR A 446 -17.99 15.86 8.53
C TYR A 446 -17.46 15.39 7.16
N THR A 447 -16.18 15.60 6.80
CA THR A 447 -15.57 15.25 5.49
C THR A 447 -15.54 13.75 5.13
N TYR A 448 -15.83 12.87 6.08
CA TYR A 448 -15.88 11.41 5.85
C TYR A 448 -17.24 10.82 6.25
N SER A 449 -18.21 11.69 6.53
CA SER A 449 -19.52 11.31 7.07
C SER A 449 -20.60 11.46 6.01
N HIS A 450 -21.64 10.61 6.12
CA HIS A 450 -22.79 10.64 5.24
C HIS A 450 -24.09 10.48 6.04
N GLY A 451 -25.17 11.16 5.65
CA GLY A 451 -26.42 11.22 6.42
C GLY A 451 -27.34 9.99 6.32
N ARG A 452 -26.86 8.86 5.77
CA ARG A 452 -27.71 7.67 5.56
C ARG A 452 -27.60 6.74 6.76
N GLU A 453 -28.68 6.62 7.51
CA GLU A 453 -28.76 5.83 8.75
C GLU A 453 -28.93 4.33 8.48
N LEU A 454 -28.43 3.49 9.39
CA LEU A 454 -28.74 2.06 9.43
C LEU A 454 -30.14 1.87 10.02
N SER A 455 -31.01 1.10 9.36
CA SER A 455 -32.36 0.79 9.87
C SER A 455 -32.36 0.12 11.26
N VAL A 456 -31.26 -0.58 11.59
CA VAL A 456 -31.04 -1.27 12.88
C VAL A 456 -30.26 -0.38 13.88
N PHE A 457 -29.49 0.59 13.39
CA PHE A 457 -28.76 1.57 14.21
C PHE A 457 -28.92 2.98 13.62
N PRO A 458 -30.00 3.70 13.96
CA PRO A 458 -30.27 5.02 13.39
C PRO A 458 -29.12 6.01 13.59
N GLU A 459 -28.31 5.81 14.63
CA GLU A 459 -27.17 6.66 14.97
C GLU A 459 -25.92 6.41 14.12
N ALA A 460 -25.89 5.34 13.30
CA ALA A 460 -24.72 4.93 12.53
C ALA A 460 -24.94 5.03 11.01
N SER A 461 -23.97 5.63 10.33
CA SER A 461 -24.04 5.87 8.88
C SER A 461 -23.60 4.67 8.04
N THR A 462 -24.49 4.16 7.18
CA THR A 462 -24.18 3.07 6.23
C THR A 462 -23.18 3.47 5.15
N ALA A 463 -22.99 4.76 4.90
CA ALA A 463 -22.20 5.30 3.79
C ALA A 463 -21.03 6.19 4.25
N SER A 464 -20.66 6.11 5.53
CA SER A 464 -19.45 6.75 6.07
C SER A 464 -18.17 6.12 5.50
N TYR A 465 -17.09 6.91 5.40
CA TYR A 465 -15.76 6.48 4.94
C TYR A 465 -14.98 5.72 6.03
N SER A 466 -15.53 4.57 6.41
CA SER A 466 -15.08 3.73 7.52
C SER A 466 -15.22 2.24 7.23
N HIS A 467 -14.61 1.39 8.06
CA HIS A 467 -14.73 -0.06 8.06
C HIS A 467 -14.59 -0.59 9.48
N ASN A 468 -15.53 -1.42 9.96
CA ASN A 468 -15.55 -1.89 11.36
C ASN A 468 -15.51 -0.71 12.37
N SER A 469 -16.25 0.36 12.10
CA SER A 469 -16.20 1.63 12.88
C SER A 469 -14.85 2.37 12.88
N GLN A 470 -13.88 1.93 12.07
CA GLN A 470 -12.56 2.58 11.94
C GLN A 470 -12.48 3.42 10.67
N PRO A 471 -11.79 4.57 10.68
CA PRO A 471 -11.64 5.39 9.48
C PRO A 471 -10.80 4.68 8.41
N LEU A 472 -11.25 4.77 7.14
CA LEU A 472 -10.47 4.34 5.98
C LEU A 472 -9.44 5.39 5.53
N ALA A 473 -9.61 6.63 5.96
CA ALA A 473 -8.65 7.72 5.79
C ALA A 473 -7.92 8.01 7.13
N HIS A 474 -7.21 9.12 7.19
CA HIS A 474 -6.51 9.56 8.39
C HIS A 474 -7.46 9.67 9.60
N PRO A 475 -7.09 9.17 10.79
CA PRO A 475 -7.94 9.16 11.99
C PRO A 475 -7.99 10.51 12.74
N LEU A 476 -7.96 11.64 12.01
CA LEU A 476 -8.00 12.99 12.61
C LEU A 476 -9.33 13.28 13.33
#